data_AF-A0A538B0B7-F1
#
_entry.id   AF-A0A538B0B7-F1
#
_cell.length_a   1.000
_cell.length_b   1.000
_cell.length_c   1.000
_cell.angle_alpha   90.00
_cell.angle_beta   90.00
_cell.angle_gamma   90.00
#
_symmetry.space_group_name_H-M   'P 1'
#
loop_
_entity.id
_entity.type
_entity.pdbx_description
1 polymer ?
#
loop_
_entity_poly.entity_id
_entity_poly.type
_entity_poly.pdbx_seq_one_letter_code
_entity_poly.pdbx_strand_id
1 'polypeptide(L)' 'MTSRQVALGVYTLIVLAGVLLQLNSQRSSSRIPSLGTVFSRVMRTRSGRIGVVAGWAWLGLHFFAR' A
#
# COMPACT_ATOMS: atom_id res chain seq x y z
N MET A 1 -25.22 -12.81 3.17
CA MET A 1 -24.08 -11.91 3.40
C MET A 1 -24.41 -10.54 2.85
N THR A 2 -24.22 -9.49 3.64
CA THR A 2 -24.46 -8.11 3.18
C THR A 2 -23.26 -7.60 2.37
N SER A 3 -23.49 -6.71 1.40
CA SER A 3 -22.42 -6.07 0.60
C SER A 3 -21.33 -5.45 1.47
N ARG A 4 -21.70 -4.87 2.62
CA ARG A 4 -20.78 -4.33 3.63
C ARG A 4 -19.84 -5.39 4.21
N GLN A 5 -20.34 -6.59 4.53
CA GLN A 5 -19.52 -7.67 5.08
C GLN A 5 -18.51 -8.19 4.05
N VAL A 6 -18.90 -8.28 2.79
CA VAL A 6 -18.01 -8.67 1.70
C VAL A 6 -16.91 -7.63 1.51
N ALA A 7 -17.27 -6.33 1.46
CA ALA A 7 -16.29 -5.25 1.35
C ALA A 7 -15.29 -5.28 2.51
N LEU A 8 -15.79 -5.39 3.76
CA LEU A 8 -14.93 -5.51 4.94
C LEU A 8 -14.00 -6.71 4.85
N GLY A 9 -14.50 -7.89 4.48
CA GLY A 9 -13.69 -9.10 4.34
C GLY A 9 -12.56 -8.94 3.33
N VAL A 10 -12.85 -8.34 2.18
CA VAL A 10 -11.83 -8.06 1.13
C VAL A 10 -10.79 -7.08 1.64
N TYR A 11 -11.19 -5.96 2.26
CA TYR A 11 -10.24 -4.99 2.80
C TYR A 11 -9.37 -5.60 3.90
N THR A 12 -9.94 -6.40 4.80
CA THR A 12 -9.18 -7.11 5.83
C THR A 12 -8.19 -8.09 5.21
N LEU A 13 -8.58 -8.86 4.20
CA LEU A 13 -7.70 -9.79 3.50
C LEU A 13 -6.51 -9.06 2.86
N ILE A 14 -6.75 -7.92 2.21
CA ILE A 14 -5.69 -7.11 1.59
C ILE A 14 -4.69 -6.62 2.64
N VAL A 15 -5.18 -6.11 3.78
CA VAL A 15 -4.33 -5.69 4.89
C VAL A 15 -3.52 -6.86 5.43
N LEU A 16 -4.16 -8.01 5.64
CA LEU A 16 -3.50 -9.21 6.17
C LEU A 16 -2.40 -9.69 5.22
N ALA A 17 -2.66 -9.73 3.91
CA ALA A 17 -1.68 -10.08 2.89
C ALA A 17 -0.50 -9.11 2.89
N GLY A 18 -0.74 -7.80 3.00
CA GLY A 18 0.30 -6.78 3.11
C GLY A 18 1.18 -6.95 4.35
N VAL A 19 0.57 -7.22 5.51
CA VAL A 19 1.29 -7.48 6.76
C VAL A 19 2.13 -8.76 6.65
N LEU A 20 1.56 -9.84 6.13
CA LEU A 20 2.30 -11.09 5.94
C LEU A 20 3.47 -10.91 4.97
N LEU A 21 3.30 -10.19 3.87
CA LEU A 21 4.38 -9.86 2.95
C LEU A 21 5.49 -9.06 3.64
N GLN A 22 5.12 -8.05 4.43
CA GLN A 22 6.09 -7.24 5.18
C GLN A 22 6.83 -8.08 6.23
N LEU A 23 6.15 -8.95 6.97
CA LEU A 23 6.79 -9.86 7.94
C LEU A 23 7.74 -10.84 7.24
N ASN A 24 7.33 -11.40 6.09
CA ASN A 24 8.20 -12.26 5.29
C ASN A 24 9.40 -11.49 4.74
N SER A 25 9.23 -10.23 4.32
CA SER A 25 10.32 -9.39 3.82
C SER A 25 11.42 -9.11 4.83
N GLN A 26 11.11 -9.16 6.14
CA GLN A 26 12.07 -8.92 7.22
C GLN A 26 12.91 -10.16 7.56
N ARG A 27 12.61 -11.33 6.98
CA ARG A 27 13.44 -12.52 7.18
C ARG A 27 14.76 -12.34 6.42
N SER A 28 15.89 -12.66 7.08
CA SER A 28 17.24 -12.44 6.55
C SER A 28 17.55 -13.16 5.23
N SER A 29 16.77 -14.19 4.86
CA SER A 29 16.88 -14.93 3.59
C SER A 29 15.75 -14.61 2.60
N SER A 30 14.94 -13.58 2.86
CA SER A 30 13.79 -13.24 2.02
C SER A 30 14.23 -12.60 0.70
N ARG A 31 13.67 -13.11 -0.41
CA ARG A 31 13.79 -12.50 -1.74
C ARG A 31 12.77 -11.36 -1.95
N ILE A 32 11.81 -11.22 -1.04
CA ILE A 32 10.73 -10.22 -1.11
C ILE A 32 11.28 -8.91 -0.50
N PRO A 33 11.36 -7.82 -1.27
CA PRO A 33 11.79 -6.53 -0.74
C PRO A 33 10.75 -5.98 0.22
N SER A 34 11.21 -5.31 1.28
CA SER A 34 10.31 -4.65 2.23
C SER A 34 9.57 -3.49 1.56
N LEU A 35 8.40 -3.13 2.11
CA LEU A 35 7.66 -1.96 1.65
C LEU A 35 8.53 -0.70 1.71
N GLY A 36 9.35 -0.55 2.77
CA GLY A 36 10.32 0.54 2.89
C GLY A 36 11.29 0.60 1.72
N THR A 37 11.86 -0.54 1.31
CA THR A 37 12.76 -0.63 0.15
C THR A 37 12.06 -0.25 -1.15
N VAL A 38 10.81 -0.69 -1.34
CA VAL A 38 10.00 -0.33 -2.51
C VAL A 38 9.74 1.17 -2.54
N PHE A 39 9.31 1.75 -1.42
CA PHE A 39 9.10 3.20 -1.30
C PHE A 39 10.38 3.98 -1.54
N SER A 40 11.52 3.59 -0.96
CA SER A 40 12.81 4.24 -1.23
C SER A 40 13.17 4.18 -2.71
N ARG A 41 12.88 3.06 -3.40
CA ARG A 41 13.12 2.92 -4.84
C ARG A 41 12.22 3.83 -5.66
N VAL A 42 10.93 3.90 -5.33
CA VAL A 42 9.96 4.80 -5.97
C VAL A 42 10.38 6.27 -5.78
N MET A 43 10.74 6.63 -4.54
CA MET A 43 11.20 7.97 -4.17
C MET A 43 12.54 8.37 -4.79
N ARG A 44 13.27 7.44 -5.41
CA ARG A 44 14.55 7.74 -6.05
C ARG A 44 14.38 8.53 -7.35
N THR A 45 13.22 8.45 -8.00
CA THR A 45 12.96 9.13 -9.28
C THR A 45 12.04 10.34 -9.09
N ARG A 46 12.23 11.38 -9.91
CA ARG A 46 11.35 12.56 -9.91
C ARG A 46 9.91 12.17 -10.22
N SER A 47 9.72 11.31 -11.23
CA SER A 47 8.41 10.78 -11.62
C SER A 47 7.74 9.98 -10.50
N GLY A 48 8.49 9.17 -9.76
CA GLY A 48 7.95 8.41 -8.63
C GLY A 48 7.50 9.30 -7.47
N ARG A 49 8.26 10.35 -7.14
CA ARG A 49 7.83 11.36 -6.14
C ARG A 49 6.55 12.07 -6.57
N ILE A 50 6.49 12.53 -7.82
CA ILE A 50 5.28 13.16 -8.39
C ILE A 50 4.10 12.19 -8.33
N GLY A 51 4.31 10.92 -8.69
CA GLY A 51 3.27 9.90 -8.62
C GLY A 51 2.72 9.70 -7.21
N VAL A 52 3.58 9.67 -6.18
CA VAL A 52 3.11 9.54 -4.79
C VAL A 52 2.38 10.80 -4.31
N VAL A 53 2.89 11.99 -4.64
CA VAL A 53 2.21 13.25 -4.28
C VAL A 53 0.86 13.34 -4.99
N ALA A 54 0.77 13.00 -6.27
CA ALA A 54 -0.46 12.99 -7.03
C ALA A 54 -1.46 11.95 -6.47
N GLY A 55 -0.98 10.76 -6.10
CA GLY A 55 -1.79 9.75 -5.43
C GLY A 55 -2.37 10.26 -4.11
N TRP A 56 -1.55 10.95 -3.31
CA TRP A 56 -2.02 11.57 -2.07
C TRP A 56 -2.99 12.72 -2.31
N ALA A 57 -2.73 13.59 -3.29
CA ALA A 57 -3.63 14.67 -3.66
C ALA A 57 -4.99 14.12 -4.14
N TRP A 58 -4.97 13.05 -4.95
CA TRP A 58 -6.18 12.38 -5.40
C TRP A 58 -6.95 11.75 -4.22
N LEU A 59 -6.26 11.06 -3.30
CA LEU A 59 -6.89 10.50 -2.10
C LEU A 59 -7.53 11.61 -1.25
N GLY A 60 -6.80 12.72 -1.06
CA GLY A 60 -7.26 13.90 -0.35
C GLY A 60 -8.54 14.45 -0.97
N LEU A 61 -8.53 14.74 -2.27
CA LEU A 61 -9.71 15.22 -2.98
C LEU A 61 -10.86 14.22 -2.93
N HIS A 62 -10.59 12.91 -3.07
CA HIS A 62 -11.64 11.90 -3.12
C HIS A 62 -12.37 11.72 -1.78
N PHE A 63 -11.65 11.77 -0.66
CA PHE A 63 -12.23 11.57 0.67
C PHE A 63 -12.62 12.86 1.41
N PHE A 64 -11.91 13.97 1.20
CA PHE A 64 -12.16 15.23 1.92
C PHE A 64 -13.00 16.25 1.14
N ALA A 65 -13.13 16.13 -0.19
CA ALA A 65 -14.02 17.02 -0.96
C ALA A 65 -15.50 16.57 -0.93
N ARG A 66 -15.88 15.78 0.09
CA ARG A 66 -17.24 15.32 0.36
C ARG A 66 -17.65 15.73 1.77
#